data_AF-A0A962TTL1-F1
#
_entry.id   AF-A0A962TTL1-F1
#
_cell.length_a   1.000
_cell.length_b   1.000
_cell.length_c   1.000
_cell.angle_alpha   90.00
_cell.angle_beta   90.00
_cell.angle_gamma   90.00
#
_symmetry.space_group_name_H-M   'P 1'
#
loop_
_entity.id
_entity.type
_entity.pdbx_description
1 polymer ?
#
loop_
_entity_poly.entity_id
_entity_poly.type
_entity_poly.pdbx_seq_one_letter_code
_entity_poly.pdbx_strand_id
1 'polypeptide(L)'
;MRETEDGFLIAEKDMELRGSGDILGVKQSGLAHFRLADLAHHSELLAAARDDSKLIISKDPKLETPRGQALRTLLYLFERDQAIKYFQGG
;
A
#
# COMPACT_ATOMS: atom_id res chain seq x y z
N MET A 1 24.96 -10.93 6.95
CA MET A 1 24.72 -9.75 6.09
C MET A 1 23.21 -9.67 5.90
N ARG A 2 22.50 -8.93 6.77
CA ARG A 2 21.04 -8.80 6.74
C ARG A 2 20.71 -7.66 5.79
N GLU A 3 20.43 -8.01 4.55
CA GLU A 3 20.00 -7.09 3.51
C GLU A 3 18.55 -6.64 3.82
N THR A 4 18.47 -5.41 4.31
CA THR A 4 17.42 -4.40 4.07
C THR A 4 15.94 -4.80 4.27
N GLU A 5 15.38 -4.43 5.42
CA GLU A 5 13.95 -4.48 5.79
C GLU A 5 13.01 -3.57 4.96
N ASP A 6 13.44 -3.10 3.79
CA ASP A 6 12.59 -2.28 2.92
C ASP A 6 12.52 -2.89 1.52
N GLY A 7 11.93 -4.09 1.44
CA GLY A 7 11.55 -4.70 0.16
C GLY A 7 10.63 -3.80 -0.69
N PHE A 8 10.01 -2.78 -0.07
CA PHE A 8 9.25 -1.73 -0.75
C PHE A 8 10.14 -0.69 -1.43
N LEU A 9 11.21 -0.23 -0.79
CA LEU A 9 12.19 0.67 -1.41
C LEU A 9 12.87 0.01 -2.63
N ILE A 10 13.14 -1.29 -2.52
CA ILE A 10 13.67 -2.08 -3.63
C ILE A 10 12.63 -2.16 -4.76
N ALA A 11 11.35 -2.42 -4.43
CA ALA A 11 10.27 -2.43 -5.42
C ALA A 11 10.05 -1.05 -6.07
N GLU A 12 10.17 0.05 -5.32
CA GLU A 12 10.06 1.42 -5.82
C GLU A 12 11.18 1.76 -6.80
N LYS A 13 12.43 1.45 -6.43
CA LYS A 13 13.58 1.66 -7.32
C LYS A 13 13.55 0.75 -8.54
N ASP A 14 13.14 -0.50 -8.40
CA ASP A 14 12.99 -1.44 -9.52
C ASP A 14 11.81 -1.07 -10.46
N MET A 15 10.88 -0.25 -9.98
CA MET A 15 9.77 0.29 -10.78
C MET A 15 10.12 1.63 -11.45
N GLU A 16 10.84 2.53 -10.76
CA GLU A 16 11.44 3.73 -11.38
C GLU A 16 12.39 3.34 -12.52
N LEU A 17 13.23 2.32 -12.31
CA LEU A 17 14.17 1.82 -13.32
C LEU A 17 13.49 1.16 -14.52
N ARG A 18 12.30 0.56 -14.34
CA ARG A 18 11.52 -0.03 -15.45
C ARG A 18 10.70 0.98 -16.24
N GLY A 19 10.49 2.18 -15.69
CA GLY A 19 9.53 3.15 -16.22
C GLY A 19 8.10 2.64 -16.06
N SER A 20 7.16 3.56 -15.88
CA SER A 20 5.71 3.29 -15.91
C SER A 20 5.37 2.58 -17.23
N GLY A 21 5.29 1.25 -17.17
CA GLY A 21 5.23 0.35 -18.31
C GLY A 21 3.92 0.45 -19.07
N ASP A 22 3.75 1.54 -19.83
CA ASP A 22 3.02 1.57 -21.10
C ASP A 22 3.26 2.92 -21.80
N ILE A 23 4.23 2.98 -22.72
CA ILE A 23 4.12 3.89 -23.88
C ILE A 23 3.59 3.12 -25.11
N LEU A 24 3.88 1.83 -25.28
CA LEU A 24 3.37 1.06 -26.43
C LEU A 24 3.21 -0.44 -26.13
N GLY A 25 2.04 -0.85 -25.64
CA GLY A 25 1.44 -2.17 -25.85
C GLY A 25 2.12 -3.37 -25.16
N VAL A 26 1.56 -3.83 -24.05
CA VAL A 26 0.76 -5.06 -23.90
C VAL A 26 0.56 -5.26 -22.39
N LYS A 27 -0.68 -5.10 -21.94
CA LYS A 27 -1.12 -5.26 -20.54
C LYS A 27 -0.67 -6.61 -19.96
N GLN A 28 0.32 -6.62 -19.06
CA GLN A 28 0.59 -7.80 -18.23
C GLN A 28 -0.46 -7.91 -17.11
N SER A 29 -1.19 -9.02 -17.11
CA SER A 29 -2.27 -9.37 -16.17
C SER A 29 -1.85 -9.56 -14.70
N GLY A 30 -0.60 -9.25 -14.34
CA GLY A 30 -0.03 -9.49 -13.02
C GLY A 30 0.18 -8.24 -12.16
N LEU A 31 0.16 -7.03 -12.73
CA LEU A 31 0.25 -5.80 -11.93
C LEU A 31 -1.12 -5.49 -11.32
N ALA A 32 -1.17 -5.45 -9.99
CA ALA A 32 -2.30 -4.90 -9.25
C ALA A 32 -2.60 -3.52 -9.85
N HIS A 33 -3.68 -3.44 -10.63
CA HIS A 33 -4.10 -2.16 -11.19
C HIS A 33 -4.38 -1.25 -9.99
N PHE A 34 -3.54 -0.22 -9.81
CA PHE A 34 -3.83 0.86 -8.88
C PHE A 34 -5.05 1.59 -9.45
N ARG A 35 -6.24 1.08 -9.14
CA ARG A 35 -7.52 1.65 -9.59
C ARG A 35 -7.75 3.09 -9.10
N LEU A 36 -6.94 3.55 -8.15
CA LEU A 36 -7.12 4.80 -7.41
C LEU A 36 -5.95 5.78 -7.52
N ALA A 37 -4.75 5.35 -7.93
CA ALA A 37 -3.58 6.23 -7.91
C ALA A 37 -2.63 5.94 -9.08
N ASP A 38 -2.26 7.00 -9.78
CA ASP A 38 -1.13 6.99 -10.70
C ASP A 38 0.16 7.27 -9.92
N LEU A 39 1.08 6.30 -9.92
CA LEU A 39 2.35 6.37 -9.21
C LEU A 39 3.25 7.52 -9.70
N ALA A 40 3.18 7.88 -10.98
CA ALA A 40 3.99 8.97 -11.53
C ALA A 40 3.51 10.33 -11.02
N HIS A 41 2.22 10.47 -10.74
CA HIS A 41 1.61 11.73 -10.35
C HIS A 41 1.32 11.84 -8.84
N HIS A 42 1.25 10.72 -8.13
CA HIS A 42 0.80 10.66 -6.72
C HIS A 42 1.86 10.11 -5.77
N SER A 43 3.14 10.12 -6.12
CA SER A 43 4.23 9.62 -5.26
C SER A 43 4.21 10.24 -3.86
N GLU A 44 4.02 11.56 -3.74
CA GLU A 44 3.93 12.25 -2.44
C GLU A 44 2.70 11.82 -1.62
N LEU A 45 1.55 11.60 -2.28
CA LEU A 45 0.34 11.13 -1.62
C LEU A 45 0.49 9.68 -1.13
N LEU A 46 1.19 8.85 -1.90
CA LEU A 46 1.49 7.48 -1.51
C LEU A 46 2.45 7.43 -0.31
N ALA A 47 3.45 8.32 -0.28
CA ALA A 47 4.33 8.46 0.88
C ALA A 47 3.54 8.89 2.14
N ALA A 48 2.68 9.90 2.02
CA ALA A 48 1.83 10.34 3.13
C ALA A 48 0.87 9.24 3.61
N ALA A 49 0.26 8.49 2.68
CA ALA A 49 -0.60 7.36 3.03
C ALA A 49 0.15 6.24 3.75
N ARG A 50 1.40 5.95 3.34
CA ARG A 50 2.28 4.99 4.01
C ARG A 50 2.56 5.43 5.45
N ASP A 51 2.93 6.68 5.66
CA ASP A 51 3.23 7.20 7.00
C ASP A 51 1.99 7.21 7.90
N ASP A 52 0.82 7.57 7.36
CA ASP A 52 -0.44 7.51 8.09
C ASP A 52 -0.79 6.07 8.51
N SER A 53 -0.60 5.09 7.60
CA SER A 53 -0.83 3.68 7.94
C SER A 53 0.08 3.19 9.08
N LYS A 54 1.35 3.57 9.09
CA LYS A 54 2.30 3.24 10.17
C LYS A 54 1.85 3.87 11.49
N LEU A 55 1.42 5.12 11.44
CA LEU A 55 0.94 5.84 12.61
C LEU A 55 -0.32 5.18 13.20
N ILE A 56 -1.26 4.78 12.34
CA ILE A 56 -2.48 4.07 12.74
C ILE A 56 -2.13 2.76 13.43
N ILE A 57 -1.28 1.93 12.82
CA ILE A 57 -0.88 0.63 13.42
C ILE A 57 -0.17 0.84 14.76
N SER A 58 0.67 1.86 14.87
CA SER A 58 1.37 2.18 16.13
C SER A 58 0.43 2.64 17.25
N LYS A 59 -0.61 3.42 16.93
CA LYS A 59 -1.51 4.03 17.93
C LYS A 59 -2.76 3.20 18.22
N ASP A 60 -3.26 2.48 17.23
CA ASP A 60 -4.49 1.71 17.27
C ASP A 60 -4.32 0.39 16.50
N PRO A 61 -3.45 -0.53 16.97
CA PRO A 61 -3.13 -1.77 16.28
C PRO A 61 -4.35 -2.68 16.08
N LYS A 62 -5.37 -2.55 16.95
CA LYS A 62 -6.61 -3.33 16.88
C LYS A 62 -7.73 -2.64 16.12
N LEU A 63 -7.51 -1.40 15.65
CA LEU A 63 -8.49 -0.58 14.96
C LEU A 63 -9.81 -0.45 15.75
N GLU A 64 -9.69 -0.17 17.06
CA GLU A 64 -10.83 -0.08 18.00
C GLU A 64 -11.34 1.36 18.17
N THR A 65 -10.52 2.37 17.87
CA THR A 65 -10.93 3.77 17.94
C THR A 65 -11.99 4.10 16.89
N PRO A 66 -12.72 5.23 17.00
CA PRO A 66 -13.67 5.64 15.96
C PRO A 66 -13.03 5.72 14.56
N ARG A 67 -11.77 6.17 14.47
CA ARG A 67 -11.00 6.19 13.22
C ARG A 67 -10.66 4.77 12.75
N GLY A 68 -10.22 3.91 13.66
CA GLY A 68 -9.94 2.50 13.38
C GLY A 68 -11.16 1.76 12.83
N GLN A 69 -12.33 1.97 13.43
CA GLN A 69 -13.60 1.39 12.97
C GLN A 69 -13.97 1.87 11.57
N ALA A 70 -13.84 3.17 11.28
CA ALA A 70 -14.05 3.70 9.94
C ALA A 70 -13.11 3.07 8.90
N LEU A 71 -11.86 2.81 9.27
CA LEU A 71 -10.90 2.09 8.42
C LEU A 71 -11.31 0.63 8.18
N ARG A 72 -11.84 -0.06 9.19
CA ARG A 72 -12.39 -1.42 9.02
C ARG A 72 -13.56 -1.43 8.04
N THR A 73 -14.45 -0.44 8.11
CA THR A 73 -15.53 -0.27 7.13
C THR A 73 -14.98 -0.05 5.73
N LEU A 74 -13.98 0.82 5.56
CA LEU A 74 -13.33 1.03 4.26
C LEU A 74 -12.68 -0.26 3.74
N LEU A 75 -11.91 -0.97 4.57
CA LEU A 75 -11.27 -2.24 4.18
C LEU A 75 -12.31 -3.29 3.74
N TYR A 76 -13.44 -3.36 4.44
CA TYR A 76 -14.55 -4.23 4.03
C TYR A 76 -15.14 -3.83 2.67
N LEU A 77 -15.45 -2.54 2.48
CA LEU A 77 -16.03 -2.04 1.22
C LEU A 77 -15.10 -2.24 0.02
N PHE A 78 -13.78 -2.20 0.22
CA PHE A 78 -12.79 -2.43 -0.82
C PHE A 78 -12.36 -3.90 -0.96
N GLU A 79 -13.04 -4.84 -0.31
CA GLU A 79 -12.72 -6.28 -0.33
C GLU A 79 -11.29 -6.59 0.12
N ARG A 80 -10.78 -5.80 1.08
CA ARG A 80 -9.45 -5.92 1.70
C ARG A 80 -9.53 -6.31 3.17
N ASP A 81 -10.59 -7.00 3.56
CA ASP A 81 -10.82 -7.52 4.91
C ASP A 81 -9.70 -8.43 5.40
N GLN A 82 -9.02 -9.15 4.49
CA GLN A 82 -7.83 -9.95 4.82
C GLN A 82 -6.68 -9.12 5.41
N ALA A 83 -6.59 -7.82 5.09
CA ALA A 83 -5.59 -6.92 5.69
C ALA A 83 -5.73 -6.83 7.22
N ILE A 84 -6.95 -6.96 7.74
CA ILE A 84 -7.23 -6.90 9.19
C ILE A 84 -6.57 -8.08 9.92
N LYS A 85 -6.50 -9.26 9.28
CA LYS A 85 -5.86 -10.45 9.86
C LYS A 85 -4.35 -10.27 10.02
N TYR A 86 -3.72 -9.56 9.07
CA TYR A 86 -2.29 -9.28 9.14
C TYR A 86 -1.93 -8.26 10.22
N PHE A 87 -2.84 -7.37 10.62
CA PHE A 87 -2.61 -6.45 11.75
C PHE A 87 -2.64 -7.14 13.12
N GLN A 88 -3.26 -8.31 13.24
CA GLN A 88 -3.40 -9.05 14.50
C GLN A 88 -2.32 -10.13 14.72
N GLY A 89 -1.57 -10.48 13.66
CA GLY A 89 -0.59 -11.56 13.67
C GLY A 89 0.87 -11.13 13.82
N GLY A 90 1.13 -9.85 14.13
CA GLY A 90 2.46 -9.29 14.38
C GLY A 90 2.71 -8.99 15.85
#